data_AF-A0A9P1FFC6-F1
#
_entry.id   AF-A0A9P1FFC6-F1
#
_cell.length_a   1.000
_cell.length_b   1.000
_cell.length_c   1.000
_cell.angle_alpha   90.00
_cell.angle_beta   90.00
_cell.angle_gamma   90.00
#
_symmetry.space_group_name_H-M   'P 1'
#
loop_
_entity.id
_entity.type
_entity.pdbx_description
1 polymer ?
#
loop_
_entity_poly.entity_id
_entity_poly.type
_entity_poly.pdbx_seq_one_letter_code
_entity_poly.pdbx_strand_id
1 'polypeptide(L)'
;MVATAVVRVLSLPGECEGPEPAVSCSGHGSYGMVVENNVGTAIEVELDKEVKVLYPGKSCSFDITRASEKLMKVHCRDDPSICGTRQVEDISTLRASESFGSFGGEVADFVQKEQQQVEREKSLLQERKDRMEAFLEKERRKNAFCVLAGSLSCTALFLGLLVLWSCLDPQDEVSALLLSLGVVLSLAALSWCSWLAQGFGLNYPGPRRKKLAYYGSFGCSVLGGLAVTIAIVRYVLAGFWWTVLAAGLPCCCLSIVMCMANWDSSEIWEIIQKESVSERTIVFRGKVFPGTGKCVCSWPGKYESAWDALVTGSRRGNISAAVVFLPEGSEHFGQHDPIPENEKLPGSCWCVPLYGEPKPWGCHWWTKWIANIEKAHEEGAEMEVYFFKGMKGRGKVRNFSTAGKENLRREAIQEKKQTQDFLQSQAFLEACHQGIECLSTEPREDSSSQYSREVQRLFLAWLPEEERHFMEASEGLGNSQKAEVAWLERKGYAYTEVDIFQWLQ
;
A
#
# COMPACT_ATOMS: atom_id res chain seq x y z
N MET A 1 8.00 0.41 3.76
CA MET A 1 7.28 -0.86 3.89
C MET A 1 6.45 -0.78 5.16
N VAL A 2 5.46 0.11 5.12
CA VAL A 2 4.28 -0.07 5.95
C VAL A 2 3.60 -1.23 5.25
N ALA A 3 3.95 -2.45 5.65
CA ALA A 3 2.96 -3.47 5.62
C ALA A 3 1.89 -2.94 6.57
N THR A 4 0.95 -2.16 6.03
CA THR A 4 -0.44 -2.45 6.26
C THR A 4 -0.54 -3.91 5.82
N ALA A 5 -0.14 -4.82 6.73
CA ALA A 5 -1.01 -5.93 7.05
C ALA A 5 -2.32 -5.20 7.26
N VAL A 6 -3.07 -5.06 6.17
CA VAL A 6 -4.51 -5.01 6.22
C VAL A 6 -4.75 -6.15 7.17
N VAL A 7 -4.99 -5.79 8.42
CA VAL A 7 -5.71 -6.63 9.32
C VAL A 7 -6.88 -6.95 8.41
N ARG A 8 -6.87 -8.14 7.80
CA ARG A 8 -8.09 -8.84 7.51
C ARG A 8 -8.65 -8.96 8.91
N VAL A 9 -9.28 -7.87 9.34
CA VAL A 9 -10.32 -7.88 10.33
C VAL A 9 -11.16 -8.95 9.71
N LEU A 10 -11.10 -10.14 10.31
CA LEU A 10 -12.07 -11.16 10.05
C LEU A 10 -13.36 -10.36 10.07
N SER A 11 -13.92 -10.10 8.89
CA SER A 11 -15.13 -9.34 8.73
C SER A 11 -16.15 -10.23 9.42
N LEU A 12 -16.28 -10.03 10.73
CA LEU A 12 -17.34 -10.62 11.51
C LEU A 12 -18.58 -10.02 10.84
N PRO A 13 -19.41 -10.85 10.19
CA PRO A 13 -20.57 -10.34 9.50
C PRO A 13 -21.52 -9.81 10.57
N GLY A 14 -21.58 -8.49 10.67
CA GLY A 14 -22.42 -7.80 11.63
C GLY A 14 -22.38 -6.31 11.31
N GLU A 15 -23.25 -5.87 10.41
CA GLU A 15 -23.71 -4.50 10.48
C GLU A 15 -24.17 -4.27 11.93
N CYS A 16 -23.74 -3.16 12.55
CA CYS A 16 -24.24 -2.76 13.85
C CYS A 16 -25.72 -2.43 13.70
N GLU A 17 -26.58 -3.45 13.74
CA GLU A 17 -28.01 -3.26 13.96
C GLU A 17 -28.16 -2.44 15.24
N GLY A 18 -28.94 -1.36 15.16
CA GLY A 18 -29.14 -0.44 16.27
C GLY A 18 -29.50 -1.19 17.56
N PRO A 19 -29.13 -0.65 18.73
CA PRO A 19 -29.17 -1.40 19.98
C PRO A 19 -30.55 -2.01 20.22
N GLU A 20 -30.60 -3.35 20.33
CA GLU A 20 -31.73 -4.01 20.96
C GLU A 20 -31.91 -3.42 22.37
N PRO A 21 -33.15 -3.07 22.77
CA PRO A 21 -33.41 -2.48 24.07
C PRO A 21 -32.88 -3.41 25.16
N ALA A 22 -32.06 -2.85 26.05
CA ALA A 22 -31.40 -3.57 27.13
C ALA A 22 -32.36 -4.54 27.85
N VAL A 23 -32.02 -5.83 27.81
CA VAL A 23 -32.74 -6.88 28.54
C VAL A 23 -32.70 -6.52 30.03
N SER A 24 -33.86 -6.15 30.58
CA SER A 24 -33.99 -5.76 31.97
C SER A 24 -33.82 -6.99 32.88
N CYS A 25 -32.67 -7.13 33.52
CA CYS A 25 -32.48 -8.11 34.59
C CYS A 25 -33.31 -7.68 35.82
N SER A 26 -34.49 -8.27 35.98
CA SER A 26 -35.37 -8.09 37.12
C SER A 26 -35.02 -9.08 38.23
N GLY A 27 -34.31 -8.64 39.28
CA GLY A 27 -34.06 -9.54 40.40
C GLY A 27 -33.06 -9.16 41.49
N HIS A 28 -33.00 -7.90 41.92
CA HIS A 28 -32.67 -7.43 43.29
C HIS A 28 -32.36 -5.93 43.21
N GLY A 29 -33.04 -5.13 44.04
CA GLY A 29 -32.95 -3.66 44.03
C GLY A 29 -31.63 -3.12 44.56
N SER A 30 -30.52 -3.39 43.87
CA SER A 30 -29.28 -2.62 44.03
C SER A 30 -29.51 -1.26 43.39
N TYR A 31 -29.36 -0.19 44.18
CA TYR A 31 -29.40 1.18 43.70
C TYR A 31 -28.09 1.51 42.98
N GLY A 32 -27.98 1.10 41.71
CA GLY A 32 -26.82 1.38 40.87
C GLY A 32 -26.94 2.73 40.16
N MET A 33 -25.84 3.47 40.07
CA MET A 33 -25.75 4.66 39.22
C MET A 33 -25.20 4.25 37.85
N VAL A 34 -25.77 4.79 36.78
CA VAL A 34 -25.41 4.42 35.42
C VAL A 34 -24.63 5.55 34.78
N VAL A 35 -23.46 5.26 34.21
CA VAL A 35 -22.72 6.22 33.36
C VAL A 35 -22.93 5.84 31.91
N GLU A 36 -23.41 6.77 31.10
CA GLU A 36 -23.55 6.65 29.64
C GLU A 36 -22.36 7.34 28.96
N ASN A 37 -21.60 6.58 28.17
CA ASN A 37 -20.62 7.16 27.26
C ASN A 37 -21.31 7.67 26.00
N ASN A 38 -21.77 8.91 26.03
CA ASN A 38 -22.33 9.60 24.88
C ASN A 38 -21.31 10.46 24.11
N VAL A 39 -20.00 10.25 24.33
CA VAL A 39 -18.93 10.91 23.57
C VAL A 39 -18.38 9.96 22.49
N GLY A 40 -17.83 10.52 21.41
CA GLY A 40 -17.35 9.77 20.24
C GLY A 40 -15.99 9.08 20.41
N THR A 41 -15.60 8.70 21.64
CA THR A 41 -14.33 8.00 21.93
C THR A 41 -14.46 7.12 23.16
N ALA A 42 -13.50 6.21 23.37
CA ALA A 42 -13.42 5.38 24.57
C ALA A 42 -13.05 6.23 25.79
N ILE A 43 -13.76 6.00 26.90
CA ILE A 43 -13.50 6.65 28.19
C ILE A 43 -13.21 5.61 29.27
N GLU A 44 -12.33 5.97 30.20
CA GLU A 44 -12.16 5.27 31.47
C GLU A 44 -12.98 5.99 32.53
N VAL A 45 -13.70 5.22 33.33
CA VAL A 45 -14.46 5.71 34.48
C VAL A 45 -13.93 5.04 35.74
N GLU A 46 -13.49 5.85 36.70
CA GLU A 46 -12.95 5.40 37.98
C GLU A 46 -13.92 5.77 39.13
N LEU A 47 -14.29 4.77 39.93
CA LEU A 47 -15.05 4.92 41.18
C LEU A 47 -14.50 3.97 42.22
N ASP A 48 -14.02 4.48 43.36
CA ASP A 48 -13.50 3.67 44.49
C ASP A 48 -12.50 2.58 44.10
N LYS A 49 -11.56 2.89 43.20
CA LYS A 49 -10.56 1.97 42.62
C LYS A 49 -11.10 0.96 41.61
N GLU A 50 -12.42 0.91 41.40
CA GLU A 50 -12.99 0.21 40.26
C GLU A 50 -12.81 1.07 39.01
N VAL A 51 -12.12 0.55 38.00
CA VAL A 51 -11.93 1.21 36.71
C VAL A 51 -12.67 0.42 35.65
N LYS A 52 -13.58 1.07 34.94
CA LYS A 52 -14.29 0.48 33.80
C LYS A 52 -14.03 1.28 32.54
N VAL A 53 -14.00 0.57 31.42
CA VAL A 53 -13.84 1.16 30.10
C VAL A 53 -15.20 1.18 29.42
N LEU A 54 -15.64 2.35 28.98
CA LEU A 54 -16.88 2.52 28.24
C LEU A 54 -16.56 2.96 26.82
N TYR A 55 -17.07 2.22 25.84
CA TYR A 55 -16.97 2.58 24.43
C TYR A 55 -18.17 3.44 24.00
N PRO A 56 -18.07 4.15 22.86
CA PRO A 56 -19.11 5.05 22.40
C PRO A 56 -20.49 4.38 22.35
N GLY A 57 -21.50 5.07 22.90
CA GLY A 57 -22.90 4.61 22.91
C GLY A 57 -23.22 3.53 23.93
N LYS A 58 -22.26 3.10 24.77
CA LYS A 58 -22.52 2.14 25.85
C LYS A 58 -22.68 2.81 27.21
N SER A 59 -23.29 2.07 28.12
CA SER A 59 -23.50 2.49 29.50
C SER A 59 -23.09 1.40 30.47
N CYS A 60 -22.64 1.77 31.68
CA CYS A 60 -22.34 0.81 32.73
C CYS A 60 -22.86 1.28 34.08
N SER A 61 -23.34 0.34 34.88
CA SER A 61 -23.74 0.55 36.26
C SER A 61 -22.56 0.43 37.23
N PHE A 62 -22.60 1.26 38.26
CA PHE A 62 -21.69 1.23 39.40
C PHE A 62 -22.50 1.05 40.67
N ASP A 63 -22.07 0.11 41.52
CA ASP A 63 -22.70 -0.13 42.81
C ASP A 63 -22.21 0.92 43.82
N ILE A 64 -23.07 1.89 44.12
CA ILE A 64 -22.80 2.88 45.15
C ILE A 64 -23.11 2.23 46.50
N THR A 65 -22.14 1.53 47.07
CA THR A 65 -22.22 1.16 48.49
C THR A 65 -22.27 2.45 49.33
N ARG A 66 -23.17 2.49 50.34
CA ARG A 66 -23.71 3.62 51.14
C ARG A 66 -22.73 4.63 51.81
N ALA A 67 -21.59 4.97 51.21
CA ALA A 67 -20.76 6.09 51.67
C ALA A 67 -21.00 7.31 50.78
N SER A 68 -21.51 8.38 51.38
CA SER A 68 -22.06 9.60 50.77
C SER A 68 -21.02 10.60 50.21
N GLU A 69 -19.79 10.18 49.91
CA GLU A 69 -18.69 11.09 49.51
C GLU A 69 -17.75 10.48 48.46
N LYS A 70 -18.30 9.75 47.49
CA LYS A 70 -17.49 9.11 46.44
C LYS A 70 -17.31 10.07 45.27
N LEU A 71 -16.06 10.30 44.89
CA LEU A 71 -15.67 11.10 43.74
C LEU A 71 -15.51 10.17 42.53
N MET A 72 -16.33 10.39 41.50
CA MET A 72 -16.17 9.70 40.22
C MET A 72 -15.25 10.51 39.31
N LYS A 73 -14.32 9.84 38.65
CA LYS A 73 -13.45 10.44 37.64
C LYS A 73 -13.70 9.81 36.28
N VAL A 74 -13.60 10.61 35.23
CA VAL A 74 -13.61 10.16 33.85
C VAL A 74 -12.38 10.66 33.12
N HIS A 75 -11.80 9.81 32.29
CA HIS A 75 -10.62 10.11 31.48
C HIS A 75 -10.86 9.69 30.03
N CYS A 76 -10.41 10.51 29.07
CA CYS A 76 -10.33 10.09 27.67
C CYS A 76 -9.18 9.08 27.53
N ARG A 77 -9.43 7.89 26.96
CA ARG A 77 -8.36 6.88 26.84
C ARG A 77 -7.26 7.26 25.85
N ASP A 78 -7.62 8.02 24.83
CA ASP A 78 -6.67 8.48 23.81
C ASP A 78 -5.83 9.68 24.28
N ASP A 79 -6.34 10.47 25.21
CA ASP A 79 -5.63 11.60 25.82
C ASP A 79 -6.00 11.71 27.31
N PRO A 80 -5.24 11.03 28.20
CA PRO A 80 -5.55 11.04 29.64
C PRO A 80 -5.48 12.42 30.30
N SER A 81 -4.91 13.43 29.62
CA SER A 81 -4.91 14.82 30.11
C SER A 81 -6.31 15.44 30.06
N ILE A 82 -7.20 14.92 29.21
CA ILE A 82 -8.62 15.28 29.17
C ILE A 82 -9.35 14.44 30.21
N CYS A 83 -9.70 15.07 31.33
CA CYS A 83 -10.36 14.39 32.45
C CYS A 83 -11.43 15.27 33.10
N GLY A 84 -12.36 14.63 33.79
CA GLY A 84 -13.41 15.31 34.54
C GLY A 84 -13.75 14.57 35.83
N THR A 85 -14.29 15.29 36.81
CA THR A 85 -14.65 14.70 38.10
C THR A 85 -16.02 15.17 38.54
N ARG A 86 -16.79 14.29 39.20
CA ARG A 86 -18.11 14.60 39.75
C ARG A 86 -18.31 13.94 41.10
N GLN A 87 -18.90 14.66 42.06
CA GLN A 87 -19.40 14.04 43.29
C GLN A 87 -20.70 13.28 42.99
N VAL A 88 -20.83 12.08 43.56
CA VAL A 88 -21.96 11.19 43.33
C VAL A 88 -22.97 11.38 44.47
N GLU A 89 -23.98 12.22 44.26
CA GLU A 89 -24.98 12.57 45.27
C GLU A 89 -26.28 11.77 45.16
N ASP A 90 -26.70 11.38 43.93
CA ASP A 90 -28.00 10.75 43.66
C ASP A 90 -27.94 9.60 42.64
N ILE A 91 -28.93 8.71 42.72
CA ILE A 91 -29.18 7.64 41.74
C ILE A 91 -29.70 8.28 40.45
N SER A 92 -28.79 8.58 39.54
CA SER A 92 -29.09 9.17 38.24
C SER A 92 -28.24 8.53 37.14
N THR A 93 -28.74 8.60 35.91
CA THR A 93 -27.93 8.32 34.73
C THR A 93 -27.05 9.53 34.45
N LEU A 94 -25.74 9.36 34.54
CA LEU A 94 -24.75 10.38 34.24
C LEU A 94 -24.31 10.26 32.79
N ARG A 95 -24.60 11.28 31.98
CA ARG A 95 -24.08 11.38 30.61
C ARG A 95 -22.68 11.97 30.64
N ALA A 96 -21.70 11.28 30.07
CA ALA A 96 -20.28 11.65 30.16
C ALA A 96 -20.02 13.10 29.68
N SER A 97 -20.65 13.53 28.60
CA SER A 97 -20.48 14.88 28.04
C SER A 97 -21.06 16.01 28.90
N GLU A 98 -22.06 15.74 29.74
CA GLU A 98 -22.78 16.76 30.50
C GLU A 98 -22.38 16.76 31.98
N SER A 99 -21.94 15.60 32.47
CA SER A 99 -21.90 15.32 33.91
C SER A 99 -20.56 15.62 34.58
N PHE A 100 -19.49 15.82 33.82
CA PHE A 100 -18.11 15.85 34.34
C PHE A 100 -17.37 17.17 34.03
N GLY A 101 -18.05 18.31 34.19
CA GLY A 101 -17.43 19.63 34.03
C GLY A 101 -17.06 19.94 32.58
N SER A 102 -15.82 20.36 32.33
CA SER A 102 -15.32 20.69 30.97
C SER A 102 -15.04 19.47 30.10
N PHE A 103 -15.03 18.26 30.69
CA PHE A 103 -14.68 17.02 30.00
C PHE A 103 -15.41 16.82 28.67
N GLY A 104 -16.73 17.02 28.65
CA GLY A 104 -17.52 16.83 27.43
C GLY A 104 -17.12 17.76 26.29
N GLY A 105 -16.86 19.03 26.60
CA GLY A 105 -16.40 20.03 25.63
C GLY A 105 -15.00 19.71 25.10
N GLU A 106 -14.07 19.37 26.00
CA GLU A 106 -12.69 19.03 25.63
C GLU A 106 -12.61 17.75 24.79
N VAL A 107 -13.40 16.71 25.12
CA VAL A 107 -13.50 15.49 24.32
C VAL A 107 -14.15 15.77 22.96
N ALA A 108 -15.18 16.61 22.90
CA ALA A 108 -15.80 16.99 21.63
C ALA A 108 -14.80 17.70 20.71
N ASP A 109 -14.02 18.65 21.24
CA ASP A 109 -12.94 19.34 20.51
C ASP A 109 -11.85 18.36 20.05
N PHE A 110 -11.47 17.40 20.90
CA PHE A 110 -10.51 16.35 20.56
C PHE A 110 -11.00 15.48 19.39
N VAL A 111 -12.23 14.94 19.49
CA VAL A 111 -12.85 14.11 18.45
C VAL A 111 -13.02 14.90 17.15
N GLN A 112 -13.38 16.18 17.22
CA GLN A 112 -13.48 17.03 16.04
C GLN A 112 -12.12 17.22 15.35
N LYS A 113 -11.05 17.49 16.11
CA LYS A 113 -9.68 17.61 15.56
C LYS A 113 -9.23 16.31 14.92
N GLU A 114 -9.51 15.17 15.54
CA GLU A 114 -9.25 13.85 14.96
C GLU A 114 -9.99 13.67 13.64
N GLN A 115 -11.29 13.96 13.60
CA GLN A 115 -12.10 13.81 12.39
C GLN A 115 -11.56 14.67 11.23
N GLN A 116 -11.12 15.90 11.53
CA GLN A 116 -10.45 16.77 10.55
C GLN A 116 -9.13 16.17 10.03
N GLN A 117 -8.35 15.49 10.88
CA GLN A 117 -7.15 14.78 10.45
C GLN A 117 -7.48 13.60 9.53
N VAL A 118 -8.49 12.80 9.88
CA VAL A 118 -8.96 11.67 9.06
C VAL A 118 -9.44 12.16 7.69
N GLU A 119 -10.26 13.21 7.63
CA GLU A 119 -10.74 13.79 6.38
C GLU A 119 -9.61 14.33 5.50
N ARG A 120 -8.61 14.97 6.12
CA ARG A 120 -7.40 15.43 5.44
C ARG A 120 -6.63 14.27 4.82
N GLU A 121 -6.35 13.21 5.60
CA GLU A 121 -5.62 12.04 5.09
C GLU A 121 -6.40 11.29 4.01
N LYS A 122 -7.72 11.17 4.15
CA LYS A 122 -8.59 10.62 3.11
C LYS A 122 -8.52 11.42 1.81
N SER A 123 -8.53 12.75 1.91
CA SER A 123 -8.36 13.64 0.76
C SER A 123 -6.99 13.46 0.09
N LEU A 124 -5.91 13.38 0.88
CA LEU A 124 -4.55 13.15 0.36
C LEU A 124 -4.40 11.76 -0.27
N LEU A 125 -4.98 10.72 0.32
CA LEU A 125 -5.07 9.38 -0.26
C LEU A 125 -5.80 9.39 -1.60
N GLN A 126 -6.91 10.11 -1.70
CA GLN A 126 -7.65 10.24 -2.96
C GLN A 126 -6.82 10.98 -4.00
N GLU A 127 -6.18 12.11 -3.65
CA GLU A 127 -5.29 12.84 -4.56
C GLU A 127 -4.15 11.95 -5.07
N ARG A 128 -3.62 11.05 -4.24
CA ARG A 128 -2.59 10.08 -4.64
C ARG A 128 -3.08 9.07 -5.64
N LYS A 129 -4.27 8.51 -5.41
CA LYS A 129 -4.94 7.62 -6.37
C LYS A 129 -5.15 8.36 -7.69
N ASP A 130 -5.67 9.58 -7.66
CA ASP A 130 -5.92 10.38 -8.84
C ASP A 130 -4.63 10.70 -9.61
N ARG A 131 -3.55 11.08 -8.91
CA ARG A 131 -2.23 11.31 -9.54
C ARG A 131 -1.65 10.04 -10.16
N MET A 132 -1.81 8.90 -9.48
CA MET A 132 -1.39 7.59 -9.99
C MET A 132 -2.16 7.21 -11.26
N GLU A 133 -3.48 7.35 -11.23
CA GLU A 133 -4.38 7.09 -12.37
C GLU A 133 -4.08 8.03 -13.54
N ALA A 134 -3.88 9.33 -13.28
CA ALA A 134 -3.50 10.29 -14.30
C ALA A 134 -2.13 9.95 -14.94
N PHE A 135 -1.18 9.48 -14.14
CA PHE A 135 0.12 9.03 -14.65
C PHE A 135 -0.02 7.76 -15.50
N LEU A 136 -0.77 6.76 -15.03
CA LEU A 136 -1.12 5.54 -15.76
C LEU A 136 -1.78 5.88 -17.10
N GLU A 137 -2.74 6.80 -17.10
CA GLU A 137 -3.42 7.22 -18.31
C GLU A 137 -2.47 7.91 -19.29
N LYS A 138 -1.59 8.79 -18.79
CA LYS A 138 -0.56 9.45 -19.62
C LYS A 138 0.38 8.44 -20.27
N GLU A 139 0.84 7.45 -19.52
CA GLU A 139 1.75 6.43 -20.04
C GLU A 139 1.04 5.49 -21.02
N ARG A 140 -0.21 5.09 -20.71
CA ARG A 140 -1.08 4.33 -21.62
C ARG A 140 -1.25 5.07 -22.94
N ARG A 141 -1.47 6.39 -22.92
CA ARG A 141 -1.58 7.22 -24.13
C ARG A 141 -0.28 7.24 -24.96
N LYS A 142 0.89 7.34 -24.31
CA LYS A 142 2.19 7.32 -25.00
C LYS A 142 2.48 5.97 -25.64
N ASN A 143 2.31 4.89 -24.88
CA ASN A 143 2.56 3.53 -25.36
C ASN A 143 1.60 3.17 -26.49
N ALA A 144 0.32 3.49 -26.35
CA ALA A 144 -0.66 3.25 -27.40
C ALA A 144 -0.39 4.11 -28.65
N PHE A 145 0.13 5.33 -28.52
CA PHE A 145 0.56 6.11 -29.68
C PHE A 145 1.74 5.45 -30.41
N CYS A 146 2.77 5.01 -29.68
CA CYS A 146 3.94 4.35 -30.28
C CYS A 146 3.55 3.04 -30.98
N VAL A 147 2.70 2.24 -30.33
CA VAL A 147 2.25 0.97 -30.91
C VAL A 147 1.30 1.18 -32.09
N LEU A 148 0.39 2.16 -32.03
CA LEU A 148 -0.49 2.47 -33.16
C LEU A 148 0.31 2.99 -34.37
N ALA A 149 1.29 3.85 -34.15
CA ALA A 149 2.16 4.36 -35.22
C ALA A 149 3.02 3.23 -35.84
N GLY A 150 3.59 2.37 -34.99
CA GLY A 150 4.36 1.20 -35.43
C GLY A 150 3.48 0.20 -36.19
N SER A 151 2.29 -0.12 -35.67
CA SER A 151 1.38 -1.07 -36.31
C SER A 151 0.86 -0.57 -37.64
N LEU A 152 0.48 0.70 -37.78
CA LEU A 152 0.07 1.28 -39.06
C LEU A 152 1.19 1.21 -40.11
N SER A 153 2.44 1.47 -39.70
CA SER A 153 3.60 1.38 -40.60
C SER A 153 3.86 -0.06 -41.05
N CYS A 154 3.81 -1.03 -40.13
CA CYS A 154 3.96 -2.45 -40.44
C CYS A 154 2.82 -2.98 -41.31
N THR A 155 1.58 -2.60 -41.01
CA THR A 155 0.39 -2.98 -41.80
C THR A 155 0.51 -2.47 -43.24
N ALA A 156 0.94 -1.22 -43.45
CA ALA A 156 1.17 -0.68 -44.78
C ALA A 156 2.27 -1.44 -45.53
N LEU A 157 3.38 -1.78 -44.86
CA LEU A 157 4.48 -2.56 -45.44
C LEU A 157 4.02 -3.96 -45.88
N PHE A 158 3.36 -4.72 -45.00
CA PHE A 158 2.93 -6.09 -45.31
C PHE A 158 1.80 -6.13 -46.33
N LEU A 159 0.91 -5.13 -46.35
CA LEU A 159 -0.08 -5.01 -47.40
C LEU A 159 0.60 -4.70 -48.75
N GLY A 160 1.60 -3.82 -48.77
CA GLY A 160 2.41 -3.56 -49.96
C GLY A 160 3.14 -4.80 -50.48
N LEU A 161 3.74 -5.59 -49.58
CA LEU A 161 4.36 -6.87 -49.93
C LEU A 161 3.34 -7.88 -50.48
N LEU A 162 2.16 -8.02 -49.85
CA LEU A 162 1.08 -8.89 -50.36
C LEU A 162 0.66 -8.51 -51.78
N VAL A 163 0.50 -7.22 -52.05
CA VAL A 163 0.19 -6.73 -53.40
C VAL A 163 1.33 -7.07 -54.35
N LEU A 164 2.58 -6.83 -53.98
CA LEU A 164 3.75 -7.18 -54.79
C LEU A 164 3.77 -8.67 -55.13
N TRP A 165 3.60 -9.56 -54.15
CA TRP A 165 3.54 -11.00 -54.38
C TRP A 165 2.40 -11.39 -55.32
N SER A 166 1.23 -10.76 -55.19
CA SER A 166 0.08 -11.02 -56.08
C SER A 166 0.27 -10.56 -57.53
N CYS A 167 1.27 -9.71 -57.79
CA CYS A 167 1.58 -9.19 -59.12
C CYS A 167 2.63 -10.03 -59.87
N LEU A 168 3.39 -10.89 -59.20
CA LEU A 168 4.46 -11.69 -59.79
C LEU A 168 3.92 -13.01 -60.34
N ASP A 169 4.27 -13.34 -61.58
CA ASP A 169 3.90 -14.63 -62.19
C ASP A 169 5.00 -15.68 -61.93
N PRO A 170 4.65 -16.89 -61.43
CA PRO A 170 5.60 -17.97 -61.28
C PRO A 170 6.08 -18.49 -62.64
N GLN A 171 7.40 -18.69 -62.79
CA GLN A 171 8.00 -19.23 -64.02
C GLN A 171 8.24 -20.74 -63.94
N ASP A 172 8.34 -21.27 -62.72
CA ASP A 172 8.62 -22.67 -62.40
C ASP A 172 8.03 -23.06 -61.04
N GLU A 173 8.16 -24.34 -60.66
CA GLU A 173 7.61 -24.86 -59.39
C GLU A 173 8.25 -24.21 -58.16
N VAL A 174 9.55 -23.91 -58.22
CA VAL A 174 10.30 -23.34 -57.10
C VAL A 174 9.84 -21.90 -56.84
N SER A 175 9.68 -21.10 -57.88
CA SER A 175 9.15 -19.73 -57.79
C SER A 175 7.69 -19.74 -57.33
N ALA A 176 6.84 -20.67 -57.78
CA ALA A 176 5.47 -20.82 -57.27
C ALA A 176 5.43 -21.12 -55.75
N LEU A 177 6.36 -21.94 -55.26
CA LEU A 177 6.48 -22.25 -53.83
C LEU A 177 6.95 -21.04 -53.01
N LEU A 178 8.00 -20.35 -53.47
CA LEU A 178 8.53 -19.16 -52.80
C LEU A 178 7.50 -18.02 -52.76
N LEU A 179 6.78 -17.79 -53.86
CA LEU A 179 5.72 -16.80 -53.92
C LEU A 179 4.54 -17.17 -53.00
N SER A 180 4.16 -18.44 -52.93
CA SER A 180 3.12 -18.91 -52.01
C SER A 180 3.52 -18.73 -50.54
N LEU A 181 4.78 -19.03 -50.19
CA LEU A 181 5.32 -18.80 -48.86
C LEU A 181 5.36 -17.29 -48.52
N GLY A 182 5.76 -16.44 -49.47
CA GLY A 182 5.75 -14.99 -49.32
C GLY A 182 4.36 -14.43 -49.03
N VAL A 183 3.33 -14.93 -49.72
CA VAL A 183 1.92 -14.58 -49.46
C VAL A 183 1.48 -14.99 -48.06
N VAL A 184 1.75 -16.24 -47.64
CA VAL A 184 1.37 -16.74 -46.31
C VAL A 184 2.06 -15.96 -45.19
N LEU A 185 3.37 -15.71 -45.30
CA LEU A 185 4.12 -14.96 -44.29
C LEU A 185 3.65 -13.50 -44.21
N SER A 186 3.38 -12.87 -45.34
CA SER A 186 2.90 -11.48 -45.36
C SER A 186 1.48 -11.36 -44.80
N LEU A 187 0.60 -12.34 -45.04
CA LEU A 187 -0.74 -12.38 -44.43
C LEU A 187 -0.68 -12.66 -42.93
N ALA A 188 0.19 -13.57 -42.49
CA ALA A 188 0.40 -13.84 -41.07
C ALA A 188 0.89 -12.59 -40.34
N ALA A 189 1.86 -11.88 -40.91
CA ALA A 189 2.38 -10.63 -40.36
C ALA A 189 1.33 -9.51 -40.39
N LEU A 190 0.54 -9.39 -41.46
CA LEU A 190 -0.57 -8.43 -41.54
C LEU A 190 -1.63 -8.73 -40.47
N SER A 191 -1.99 -10.00 -40.29
CA SER A 191 -2.93 -10.45 -39.26
C SER A 191 -2.42 -10.11 -37.86
N TRP A 192 -1.15 -10.40 -37.58
CA TRP A 192 -0.51 -10.03 -36.31
C TRP A 192 -0.51 -8.52 -36.06
N CYS A 193 -0.16 -7.70 -37.06
CA CYS A 193 -0.18 -6.24 -36.93
C CYS A 193 -1.61 -5.70 -36.71
N SER A 194 -2.58 -6.27 -37.41
CA SER A 194 -4.01 -5.97 -37.26
C SER A 194 -4.54 -6.36 -35.89
N TRP A 195 -4.09 -7.48 -35.32
CA TRP A 195 -4.43 -7.91 -33.96
C TRP A 195 -3.91 -6.91 -32.93
N LEU A 196 -2.61 -6.57 -33.02
CA LEU A 196 -1.99 -5.59 -32.14
C LEU A 196 -2.74 -4.25 -32.24
N ALA A 197 -3.00 -3.76 -33.46
CA ALA A 197 -3.74 -2.52 -33.66
C ALA A 197 -5.14 -2.54 -33.01
N GLN A 198 -5.87 -3.66 -33.09
CA GLN A 198 -7.16 -3.82 -32.42
C GLN A 198 -7.03 -3.84 -30.90
N GLY A 199 -6.14 -4.66 -30.34
CA GLY A 199 -5.94 -4.75 -28.90
C GLY A 199 -5.58 -3.39 -28.28
N PHE A 200 -4.65 -2.66 -28.89
CA PHE A 200 -4.27 -1.32 -28.44
C PHE A 200 -5.37 -0.27 -28.68
N GLY A 201 -6.12 -0.38 -29.79
CA GLY A 201 -7.18 0.56 -30.14
C GLY A 201 -8.44 0.44 -29.27
N LEU A 202 -8.81 -0.77 -28.85
CA LEU A 202 -9.97 -1.04 -27.99
C LEU A 202 -9.76 -0.52 -26.56
N ASN A 203 -8.51 -0.52 -26.10
CA ASN A 203 -8.10 0.00 -24.80
C ASN A 203 -8.03 1.54 -24.72
N TYR A 204 -8.29 2.24 -25.83
CA TYR A 204 -8.23 3.70 -25.86
C TYR A 204 -9.54 4.34 -25.35
N PRO A 205 -9.47 5.32 -24.43
CA PRO A 205 -10.63 6.15 -24.11
C PRO A 205 -10.96 7.06 -25.31
N GLY A 206 -12.09 6.81 -25.95
CA GLY A 206 -12.60 7.63 -27.05
C GLY A 206 -13.34 6.85 -28.14
N PRO A 207 -14.62 7.14 -28.41
CA PRO A 207 -15.44 6.35 -29.34
C PRO A 207 -14.92 6.40 -30.78
N ARG A 208 -14.26 7.50 -31.20
CA ARG A 208 -13.71 7.63 -32.57
C ARG A 208 -12.53 6.70 -32.83
N ARG A 209 -11.63 6.54 -31.86
CA ARG A 209 -10.42 5.71 -32.02
C ARG A 209 -10.74 4.22 -32.00
N LYS A 210 -11.67 3.80 -31.14
CA LYS A 210 -12.19 2.42 -31.14
C LYS A 210 -12.78 2.04 -32.51
N LYS A 211 -13.60 2.92 -33.08
CA LYS A 211 -14.14 2.74 -34.44
C LYS A 211 -13.02 2.67 -35.48
N LEU A 212 -12.05 3.58 -35.45
CA LEU A 212 -10.95 3.57 -36.42
C LEU A 212 -10.10 2.29 -36.33
N ALA A 213 -9.78 1.82 -35.12
CA ALA A 213 -9.01 0.58 -34.94
C ALA A 213 -9.79 -0.65 -35.42
N TYR A 214 -11.07 -0.73 -35.07
CA TYR A 214 -11.95 -1.83 -35.49
C TYR A 214 -12.14 -1.85 -37.01
N TYR A 215 -12.59 -0.74 -37.60
CA TYR A 215 -12.85 -0.67 -39.05
C TYR A 215 -11.57 -0.69 -39.88
N GLY A 216 -10.49 -0.08 -39.39
CA GLY A 216 -9.19 -0.09 -40.07
C GLY A 216 -8.62 -1.51 -40.14
N SER A 217 -8.66 -2.24 -39.03
CA SER A 217 -8.21 -3.63 -38.99
C SER A 217 -9.10 -4.55 -39.84
N PHE A 218 -10.43 -4.38 -39.76
CA PHE A 218 -11.36 -5.09 -40.65
C PHE A 218 -11.07 -4.81 -42.13
N GLY A 219 -10.85 -3.55 -42.50
CA GLY A 219 -10.48 -3.17 -43.86
C GLY A 219 -9.18 -3.83 -44.32
N CYS A 220 -8.16 -3.88 -43.46
CA CYS A 220 -6.89 -4.55 -43.77
C CYS A 220 -7.08 -6.06 -43.99
N SER A 221 -7.89 -6.73 -43.16
CA SER A 221 -8.19 -8.15 -43.32
C SER A 221 -8.92 -8.44 -44.64
N VAL A 222 -9.89 -7.60 -45.01
CA VAL A 222 -10.61 -7.72 -46.30
C VAL A 222 -9.64 -7.53 -47.48
N LEU A 223 -8.81 -6.49 -47.45
CA LEU A 223 -7.83 -6.22 -48.51
C LEU A 223 -6.78 -7.33 -48.62
N GLY A 224 -6.28 -7.84 -47.48
CA GLY A 224 -5.35 -8.97 -47.44
C GLY A 224 -5.97 -10.25 -48.01
N GLY A 225 -7.22 -10.57 -47.64
CA GLY A 225 -7.95 -11.71 -48.19
C GLY A 225 -8.18 -11.62 -49.70
N LEU A 226 -8.50 -10.42 -50.20
CA LEU A 226 -8.63 -10.17 -51.65
C LEU A 226 -7.28 -10.37 -52.37
N ALA A 227 -6.17 -9.85 -51.84
CA ALA A 227 -4.84 -10.00 -52.44
C ALA A 227 -4.42 -11.49 -52.50
N VAL A 228 -4.66 -12.25 -51.44
CA VAL A 228 -4.39 -13.70 -51.40
C VAL A 228 -5.24 -14.44 -52.43
N THR A 229 -6.53 -14.09 -52.53
CA THR A 229 -7.44 -14.70 -53.52
C THR A 229 -6.97 -14.44 -54.95
N ILE A 230 -6.56 -13.20 -55.26
CA ILE A 230 -6.00 -12.84 -56.57
C ILE A 230 -4.73 -13.64 -56.87
N ALA A 231 -3.81 -13.75 -55.90
CA ALA A 231 -2.57 -14.51 -56.07
C ALA A 231 -2.87 -16.00 -56.35
N ILE A 232 -3.76 -16.63 -55.57
CA ILE A 232 -4.15 -18.03 -55.76
C ILE A 232 -4.76 -18.25 -57.15
N VAL A 233 -5.70 -17.39 -57.58
CA VAL A 233 -6.31 -17.51 -58.91
C VAL A 233 -5.26 -17.42 -60.01
N ARG A 234 -4.32 -16.47 -59.92
CA ARG A 234 -3.24 -16.34 -60.90
C ARG A 234 -2.34 -17.57 -60.94
N TYR A 235 -1.93 -18.10 -59.79
CA TYR A 235 -1.07 -19.27 -59.74
C TYR A 235 -1.76 -20.53 -60.27
N VAL A 236 -3.05 -20.68 -60.00
CA VAL A 236 -3.87 -21.76 -60.59
C VAL A 236 -3.94 -21.63 -62.11
N LEU A 237 -4.18 -20.42 -62.64
CA LEU A 237 -4.20 -20.18 -64.10
C LEU A 237 -2.84 -20.43 -64.76
N ALA A 238 -1.74 -20.24 -64.03
CA ALA A 238 -0.38 -20.57 -64.48
C ALA A 238 -0.04 -22.08 -64.37
N GLY A 239 -0.97 -22.92 -63.91
CA GLY A 239 -0.81 -24.38 -63.83
C GLY A 239 -0.47 -24.94 -62.44
N PHE A 240 -0.33 -24.09 -61.42
CA PHE A 240 0.09 -24.48 -60.07
C PHE A 240 -1.10 -24.62 -59.11
N TRP A 241 -1.99 -25.60 -59.34
CA TRP A 241 -3.24 -25.77 -58.59
C TRP A 241 -3.05 -26.08 -57.09
N TRP A 242 -1.94 -26.72 -56.70
CA TRP A 242 -1.63 -27.09 -55.31
C TRP A 242 -1.40 -25.88 -54.39
N THR A 243 -1.18 -24.68 -54.97
CA THR A 243 -1.04 -23.42 -54.22
C THR A 243 -2.30 -23.08 -53.41
N VAL A 244 -3.47 -23.58 -53.80
CA VAL A 244 -4.72 -23.50 -53.01
C VAL A 244 -4.55 -24.15 -51.64
N LEU A 245 -3.88 -25.30 -51.56
CA LEU A 245 -3.64 -26.00 -50.29
C LEU A 245 -2.49 -25.35 -49.52
N ALA A 246 -1.40 -25.01 -50.21
CA ALA A 246 -0.20 -24.45 -49.59
C ALA A 246 -0.45 -23.05 -49.00
N ALA A 247 -1.24 -22.20 -49.67
CA ALA A 247 -1.58 -20.86 -49.19
C ALA A 247 -2.93 -20.82 -48.48
N GLY A 248 -3.97 -21.45 -49.02
CA GLY A 248 -5.34 -21.32 -48.51
C GLY A 248 -5.56 -21.92 -47.12
N LEU A 249 -5.02 -23.11 -46.84
CA LEU A 249 -5.22 -23.77 -45.55
C LEU A 249 -4.59 -22.98 -44.38
N PRO A 250 -3.32 -22.52 -44.45
CA PRO A 250 -2.76 -21.64 -43.42
C PRO A 250 -3.55 -20.34 -43.23
N CYS A 251 -4.07 -19.74 -44.30
CA CYS A 251 -4.86 -18.51 -44.22
C CYS A 251 -6.17 -18.71 -43.43
N CYS A 252 -6.84 -19.85 -43.63
CA CYS A 252 -8.03 -20.23 -42.86
C CYS A 252 -7.71 -20.46 -41.38
N CYS A 253 -6.61 -21.17 -41.08
CA CYS A 253 -6.19 -21.44 -39.71
C CYS A 253 -5.83 -20.16 -38.95
N LEU A 254 -5.09 -19.23 -39.58
CA LEU A 254 -4.73 -17.94 -38.98
C LEU A 254 -5.97 -17.11 -38.64
N SER A 255 -6.99 -17.12 -39.51
CA SER A 255 -8.24 -16.40 -39.27
C SER A 255 -8.99 -16.92 -38.03
N ILE A 256 -8.95 -18.23 -37.78
CA ILE A 256 -9.59 -18.84 -36.60
C ILE A 256 -8.82 -18.52 -35.31
N VAL A 257 -7.49 -18.62 -35.33
CA VAL A 257 -6.64 -18.29 -34.18
C VAL A 257 -6.84 -16.83 -33.75
N MET A 258 -6.94 -15.93 -34.71
CA MET A 258 -7.20 -14.51 -34.48
C MET A 258 -8.54 -14.24 -33.79
N CYS A 259 -9.60 -14.99 -34.14
CA CYS A 259 -10.89 -14.88 -33.47
C CYS A 259 -10.82 -15.34 -32.00
N MET A 260 -10.00 -16.34 -31.70
CA MET A 260 -9.86 -16.91 -30.36
C MET A 260 -8.94 -16.08 -29.45
N ALA A 261 -7.85 -15.50 -30.00
CA ALA A 261 -6.85 -14.75 -29.25
C ALA A 261 -7.34 -13.39 -28.69
N ASN A 262 -8.51 -12.92 -29.12
CA ASN A 262 -9.09 -11.65 -28.66
C ASN A 262 -9.65 -11.67 -27.23
N TRP A 263 -9.76 -12.84 -26.57
CA TRP A 263 -10.49 -12.98 -25.31
C TRP A 263 -9.64 -12.75 -24.04
N ASP A 264 -8.31 -12.90 -24.08
CA ASP A 264 -7.51 -13.09 -22.83
C ASP A 264 -6.33 -12.12 -22.62
N SER A 265 -6.15 -11.12 -23.50
CA SER A 265 -4.95 -10.27 -23.43
C SER A 265 -5.01 -9.14 -22.39
N SER A 266 -6.18 -8.77 -21.87
CA SER A 266 -6.32 -7.56 -21.03
C SER A 266 -5.65 -7.68 -19.65
N GLU A 267 -5.65 -8.87 -19.04
CA GLU A 267 -5.20 -9.06 -17.66
C GLU A 267 -3.66 -8.98 -17.53
N ILE A 268 -2.93 -9.59 -18.48
CA ILE A 268 -1.46 -9.56 -18.50
C ILE A 268 -0.94 -8.11 -18.65
N TRP A 269 -1.59 -7.30 -19.48
CA TRP A 269 -1.19 -5.90 -19.68
C TRP A 269 -1.45 -5.01 -18.47
N GLU A 270 -2.49 -5.30 -17.69
CA GLU A 270 -2.79 -4.57 -16.46
C GLU A 270 -1.68 -4.80 -15.42
N ILE A 271 -1.19 -6.03 -15.30
CA ILE A 271 -0.06 -6.38 -14.43
C ILE A 271 1.22 -5.64 -14.84
N ILE A 272 1.60 -5.72 -16.13
CA ILE A 272 2.82 -5.05 -16.65
C ILE A 272 2.75 -3.53 -16.49
N GLN A 273 1.59 -2.91 -16.72
CA GLN A 273 1.42 -1.47 -16.53
C GLN A 273 1.54 -1.08 -15.05
N LYS A 274 0.94 -1.86 -14.15
CA LYS A 274 0.99 -1.60 -12.71
C LYS A 274 2.41 -1.65 -12.17
N GLU A 275 3.24 -2.59 -12.64
CA GLU A 275 4.66 -2.69 -12.29
C GLU A 275 5.45 -1.45 -12.76
N SER A 276 5.33 -1.07 -14.03
CA SER A 276 6.06 0.08 -14.60
C SER A 276 5.70 1.42 -13.94
N VAL A 277 4.48 1.55 -13.43
CA VAL A 277 4.03 2.75 -12.74
C VAL A 277 4.52 2.76 -11.30
N SER A 278 4.44 1.64 -10.57
CA SER A 278 5.03 1.50 -9.23
C SER A 278 6.49 1.95 -9.24
N GLU A 279 7.24 1.56 -10.28
CA GLU A 279 8.64 1.92 -10.45
C GLU A 279 8.89 3.44 -10.57
N ARG A 280 7.96 4.19 -11.18
CA ARG A 280 8.15 5.63 -11.45
C ARG A 280 7.53 6.54 -10.42
N THR A 281 6.48 6.10 -9.74
CA THR A 281 5.72 6.94 -8.82
C THR A 281 6.16 6.71 -7.37
N ILE A 282 6.34 5.45 -6.96
CA ILE A 282 6.53 5.06 -5.56
C ILE A 282 8.01 4.84 -5.22
N VAL A 283 8.84 4.34 -6.15
CA VAL A 283 10.27 4.12 -5.89
C VAL A 283 10.95 5.44 -5.52
N PHE A 284 11.70 5.41 -4.42
CA PHE A 284 12.55 6.50 -4.00
C PHE A 284 13.93 5.97 -3.63
N ARG A 285 14.96 6.34 -4.39
CA ARG A 285 16.33 5.82 -4.20
C ARG A 285 17.17 6.71 -3.26
N GLY A 286 16.57 7.75 -2.68
CA GLY A 286 17.28 8.84 -2.03
C GLY A 286 17.99 9.74 -3.05
N LYS A 287 18.23 10.99 -2.64
CA LYS A 287 19.05 11.95 -3.37
C LYS A 287 19.75 12.86 -2.37
N VAL A 288 21.06 12.69 -2.27
CA VAL A 288 21.93 13.54 -1.46
C VAL A 288 22.49 14.65 -2.33
N PHE A 289 22.20 15.89 -1.93
CA PHE A 289 22.70 17.10 -2.58
C PHE A 289 24.04 17.52 -1.97
N PRO A 290 24.99 18.01 -2.80
CA PRO A 290 26.26 18.51 -2.30
C PRO A 290 26.07 19.80 -1.50
N GLY A 291 26.93 20.01 -0.50
CA GLY A 291 26.94 21.17 0.38
C GLY A 291 26.46 20.89 1.81
N THR A 292 26.73 21.84 2.71
CA THR A 292 26.57 21.71 4.18
C THR A 292 25.12 21.86 4.66
N GLY A 293 24.17 21.29 3.93
CA GLY A 293 22.75 21.31 4.28
C GLY A 293 22.32 20.15 5.17
N LYS A 294 21.06 20.18 5.59
CA LYS A 294 20.42 19.06 6.30
C LYS A 294 20.14 17.89 5.36
N CYS A 295 20.34 16.67 5.83
CA CYS A 295 20.02 15.45 5.09
C CYS A 295 19.19 14.47 5.94
N VAL A 296 17.99 14.16 5.47
CA VAL A 296 17.10 13.20 6.13
C VAL A 296 17.64 11.77 5.94
N CYS A 297 18.16 11.19 7.01
CA CYS A 297 18.85 9.90 6.99
C CYS A 297 17.96 8.73 7.41
N SER A 298 16.96 8.97 8.25
CA SER A 298 16.00 7.95 8.68
C SER A 298 14.61 8.58 8.81
N TRP A 299 13.58 7.85 8.35
CA TRP A 299 12.21 8.37 8.30
C TRP A 299 11.17 7.37 8.82
N PRO A 300 10.20 7.83 9.63
CA PRO A 300 9.13 6.99 10.15
C PRO A 300 8.08 6.70 9.06
N GLY A 301 8.15 5.50 8.49
CA GLY A 301 7.28 5.09 7.37
C GLY A 301 5.79 5.17 7.65
N LYS A 302 5.33 5.22 8.91
CA LYS A 302 3.91 5.28 9.29
C LYS A 302 3.21 6.61 8.95
N TYR A 303 3.98 7.66 8.63
CA TYR A 303 3.46 8.98 8.25
C TYR A 303 3.51 9.15 6.73
N GLU A 304 2.49 8.65 6.05
CA GLU A 304 2.45 8.53 4.59
C GLU A 304 2.45 9.89 3.88
N SER A 305 1.60 10.82 4.33
CA SER A 305 1.50 12.18 3.80
C SER A 305 2.81 12.95 3.97
N ALA A 306 3.43 12.84 5.14
CA ALA A 306 4.72 13.45 5.45
C ALA A 306 5.86 12.86 4.59
N TRP A 307 5.83 11.53 4.35
CA TRP A 307 6.75 10.86 3.42
C TRP A 307 6.62 11.40 2.00
N ASP A 308 5.40 11.61 1.50
CA ASP A 308 5.18 12.15 0.16
C ASP A 308 5.70 13.59 0.02
N ALA A 309 5.57 14.40 1.07
CA ALA A 309 6.15 15.74 1.12
C ALA A 309 7.69 15.68 1.06
N LEU A 310 8.32 14.79 1.83
CA LEU A 310 9.77 14.56 1.78
C LEU A 310 10.24 14.14 0.39
N VAL A 311 9.61 13.13 -0.22
CA VAL A 311 9.96 12.62 -1.55
C VAL A 311 9.78 13.68 -2.61
N THR A 312 8.68 14.44 -2.56
CA THR A 312 8.41 15.53 -3.50
C THR A 312 9.44 16.65 -3.36
N GLY A 313 9.75 17.07 -2.14
CA GLY A 313 10.77 18.07 -1.85
C GLY A 313 12.16 17.64 -2.32
N SER A 314 12.52 16.37 -2.10
CA SER A 314 13.79 15.83 -2.55
C SER A 314 13.89 15.73 -4.08
N ARG A 315 12.83 15.25 -4.76
CA ARG A 315 12.78 15.21 -6.23
C ARG A 315 12.92 16.61 -6.85
N ARG A 316 12.41 17.65 -6.18
CA ARG A 316 12.53 19.05 -6.60
C ARG A 316 13.87 19.71 -6.30
N GLY A 317 14.77 19.05 -5.55
CA GLY A 317 16.05 19.66 -5.18
C GLY A 317 16.04 20.43 -3.86
N ASN A 318 14.91 20.44 -3.14
CA ASN A 318 14.74 21.29 -1.96
C ASN A 318 15.19 20.60 -0.67
N ILE A 319 15.17 19.26 -0.62
CA ILE A 319 15.46 18.49 0.59
C ILE A 319 16.42 17.35 0.28
N SER A 320 17.60 17.34 0.90
CA SER A 320 18.51 16.20 0.82
C SER A 320 17.95 15.03 1.63
N ALA A 321 17.90 13.84 1.04
CA ALA A 321 17.32 12.67 1.69
C ALA A 321 18.08 11.40 1.29
N ALA A 322 18.64 10.69 2.27
CA ALA A 322 19.35 9.44 2.07
C ALA A 322 18.43 8.21 2.13
N VAL A 323 17.21 8.36 2.68
CA VAL A 323 16.21 7.29 2.81
C VAL A 323 15.84 6.65 1.47
N VAL A 324 15.61 5.34 1.50
CA VAL A 324 15.34 4.51 0.32
C VAL A 324 14.04 3.74 0.51
N PHE A 325 13.20 3.73 -0.52
CA PHE A 325 12.00 2.91 -0.59
C PHE A 325 11.89 2.21 -1.95
N LEU A 326 11.94 0.88 -1.90
CA LEU A 326 11.79 -0.02 -3.05
C LEU A 326 10.52 -0.88 -2.81
N PRO A 327 9.35 -0.45 -3.30
CA PRO A 327 8.09 -1.18 -3.12
C PRO A 327 8.04 -2.48 -3.93
N GLU A 328 7.03 -3.30 -3.64
CA GLU A 328 6.69 -4.48 -4.45
C GLU A 328 6.45 -4.12 -5.92
N GLY A 329 6.92 -4.98 -6.82
CA GLY A 329 6.89 -4.77 -8.27
C GLY A 329 7.96 -3.81 -8.81
N SER A 330 8.81 -3.22 -7.95
CA SER A 330 9.99 -2.48 -8.44
C SER A 330 11.10 -3.43 -8.90
N GLU A 331 11.95 -2.97 -9.82
CA GLU A 331 13.08 -3.73 -10.39
C GLU A 331 13.96 -4.44 -9.33
N HIS A 332 14.12 -3.81 -8.17
CA HIS A 332 15.00 -4.28 -7.09
C HIS A 332 14.26 -4.93 -5.92
N PHE A 333 12.95 -5.10 -6.02
CA PHE A 333 12.20 -5.82 -5.00
C PHE A 333 12.66 -7.29 -4.94
N GLY A 334 12.87 -7.79 -3.72
CA GLY A 334 13.34 -9.16 -3.50
C GLY A 334 14.84 -9.37 -3.75
N GLN A 335 15.60 -8.34 -4.14
CA GLN A 335 17.04 -8.46 -4.32
C GLN A 335 17.78 -8.43 -2.97
N HIS A 336 18.71 -9.38 -2.79
CA HIS A 336 19.54 -9.50 -1.59
C HIS A 336 20.99 -9.18 -1.93
N ASP A 337 21.56 -8.21 -1.22
CA ASP A 337 22.95 -7.83 -1.41
C ASP A 337 23.85 -8.53 -0.38
N PRO A 338 25.02 -9.06 -0.79
CA PRO A 338 25.97 -9.65 0.12
C PRO A 338 26.52 -8.61 1.09
N ILE A 339 26.82 -9.05 2.32
CA ILE A 339 27.49 -8.20 3.30
C ILE A 339 28.98 -8.14 2.93
N PRO A 340 29.58 -6.94 2.80
CA PRO A 340 31.02 -6.80 2.60
C PRO A 340 31.84 -7.47 3.73
N GLU A 341 32.91 -8.19 3.39
CA GLU A 341 33.72 -8.94 4.38
C GLU A 341 34.30 -8.04 5.49
N ASN A 342 34.64 -6.80 5.16
CA ASN A 342 35.17 -5.82 6.10
C ASN A 342 34.16 -5.40 7.19
N GLU A 343 32.86 -5.62 6.98
CA GLU A 343 31.83 -5.33 7.97
C GLU A 343 31.81 -6.37 9.10
N LYS A 344 32.40 -7.57 8.92
CA LYS A 344 32.51 -8.61 9.96
C LYS A 344 31.18 -8.92 10.66
N LEU A 345 30.11 -9.00 9.88
CA LEU A 345 28.75 -9.26 10.34
C LEU A 345 28.30 -10.67 9.93
N PRO A 346 27.41 -11.31 10.70
CA PRO A 346 26.88 -12.62 10.34
C PRO A 346 25.87 -12.52 9.18
N GLY A 347 25.76 -13.61 8.42
CA GLY A 347 24.77 -13.80 7.36
C GLY A 347 25.34 -13.65 5.95
N SER A 348 24.60 -14.16 4.96
CA SER A 348 24.95 -14.06 3.54
C SER A 348 24.49 -12.75 2.90
N CYS A 349 23.56 -12.03 3.52
CA CYS A 349 23.04 -10.74 3.05
C CYS A 349 22.60 -9.86 4.22
N TRP A 350 22.38 -8.56 3.96
CA TRP A 350 22.01 -7.58 4.98
C TRP A 350 20.71 -7.89 5.73
N CYS A 351 19.81 -8.73 5.22
CA CYS A 351 18.60 -9.10 5.95
C CYS A 351 18.87 -9.71 7.33
N VAL A 352 19.94 -10.49 7.49
CA VAL A 352 20.25 -11.16 8.77
C VAL A 352 20.59 -10.15 9.88
N PRO A 353 21.54 -9.21 9.72
CA PRO A 353 21.80 -8.21 10.76
C PRO A 353 20.62 -7.25 10.98
N LEU A 354 19.83 -6.95 9.94
CA LEU A 354 18.71 -6.00 10.03
C LEU A 354 17.46 -6.59 10.69
N TYR A 355 17.08 -7.79 10.26
CA TYR A 355 15.79 -8.40 10.56
C TYR A 355 15.89 -9.75 11.26
N GLY A 356 17.09 -10.33 11.34
CA GLY A 356 17.38 -11.64 11.90
C GLY A 356 17.37 -12.77 10.88
N GLU A 357 16.67 -12.58 9.75
CA GLU A 357 16.48 -13.59 8.71
C GLU A 357 16.28 -12.94 7.32
N PRO A 358 16.49 -13.67 6.21
CA PRO A 358 16.14 -13.21 4.86
C PRO A 358 14.66 -12.87 4.74
N LYS A 359 14.34 -11.67 4.23
CA LYS A 359 12.97 -11.22 4.01
C LYS A 359 12.62 -11.22 2.52
N PRO A 360 11.37 -11.53 2.12
CA PRO A 360 10.99 -11.73 0.72
C PRO A 360 11.12 -10.45 -0.13
N TRP A 361 11.09 -9.28 0.51
CA TRP A 361 11.29 -8.00 -0.16
C TRP A 361 12.75 -7.62 -0.39
N GLY A 362 13.71 -8.44 0.07
CA GLY A 362 15.13 -8.22 -0.12
C GLY A 362 15.75 -7.16 0.80
N CYS A 363 17.05 -6.95 0.65
CA CYS A 363 17.82 -5.93 1.39
C CYS A 363 18.61 -4.99 0.49
N HIS A 364 18.40 -5.00 -0.82
CA HIS A 364 19.10 -4.11 -1.75
C HIS A 364 18.91 -2.61 -1.42
N TRP A 365 17.77 -2.25 -0.85
CA TRP A 365 17.50 -0.88 -0.38
C TRP A 365 18.54 -0.41 0.65
N TRP A 366 19.08 -1.33 1.46
CA TRP A 366 20.05 -1.02 2.51
C TRP A 366 21.40 -0.62 1.93
N THR A 367 21.89 -1.31 0.91
CA THR A 367 23.14 -0.94 0.22
C THR A 367 23.02 0.44 -0.43
N LYS A 368 21.88 0.75 -1.04
CA LYS A 368 21.60 2.09 -1.59
C LYS A 368 21.55 3.15 -0.50
N TRP A 369 20.92 2.82 0.64
CA TRP A 369 20.87 3.69 1.79
C TRP A 369 22.26 3.97 2.36
N ILE A 370 23.09 2.94 2.60
CA ILE A 370 24.50 3.11 3.03
C ILE A 370 25.24 4.03 2.07
N ALA A 371 25.15 3.79 0.75
CA ALA A 371 25.83 4.63 -0.24
C ALA A 371 25.40 6.10 -0.16
N ASN A 372 24.12 6.37 0.11
CA ASN A 372 23.63 7.73 0.33
C ASN A 372 24.16 8.32 1.65
N ILE A 373 24.21 7.54 2.72
CA ILE A 373 24.73 8.00 4.02
C ILE A 373 26.22 8.33 3.92
N GLU A 374 27.02 7.46 3.32
CA GLU A 374 28.46 7.71 3.11
C GLU A 374 28.66 8.98 2.30
N LYS A 375 27.89 9.17 1.22
CA LYS A 375 27.92 10.42 0.46
C LYS A 375 27.51 11.63 1.29
N ALA A 376 26.47 11.53 2.12
CA ALA A 376 26.04 12.64 2.98
C ALA A 376 27.12 13.01 4.00
N HIS A 377 27.81 12.02 4.54
CA HIS A 377 28.95 12.20 5.45
C HIS A 377 30.15 12.87 4.75
N GLU A 378 30.53 12.39 3.56
CA GLU A 378 31.62 12.96 2.75
C GLU A 378 31.36 14.43 2.37
N GLU A 379 30.10 14.78 2.09
CA GLU A 379 29.67 16.15 1.76
C GLU A 379 29.51 17.05 3.01
N GLY A 380 29.72 16.50 4.22
CA GLY A 380 29.60 17.23 5.48
C GLY A 380 28.17 17.68 5.79
N ALA A 381 27.16 16.92 5.34
CA ALA A 381 25.76 17.23 5.59
C ALA A 381 25.38 17.03 7.07
N GLU A 382 24.48 17.87 7.58
CA GLU A 382 23.88 17.67 8.91
C GLU A 382 22.82 16.56 8.82
N MET A 383 23.15 15.37 9.30
CA MET A 383 22.27 14.20 9.22
C MET A 383 21.12 14.31 10.23
N GLU A 384 19.88 14.09 9.79
CA GLU A 384 18.68 14.11 10.64
C GLU A 384 18.01 12.74 10.69
N VAL A 385 17.63 12.31 11.90
CA VAL A 385 16.89 11.07 12.17
C VAL A 385 15.54 11.44 12.78
N TYR A 386 14.45 11.09 12.09
CA TYR A 386 13.10 11.39 12.55
C TYR A 386 12.50 10.25 13.39
N PHE A 387 12.02 10.60 14.58
CA PHE A 387 11.34 9.73 15.53
C PHE A 387 9.83 9.91 15.45
N PHE A 388 9.07 8.94 15.97
CA PHE A 388 7.63 9.08 16.12
C PHE A 388 7.27 10.26 17.04
N LYS A 389 6.06 10.79 16.84
CA LYS A 389 5.53 11.94 17.58
C LYS A 389 5.63 11.73 19.09
N GLY A 390 6.34 12.62 19.79
CA GLY A 390 6.56 12.57 21.24
C GLY A 390 7.56 11.50 21.70
N MET A 391 8.25 10.83 20.78
CA MET A 391 9.11 9.67 21.08
C MET A 391 10.59 9.92 20.72
N LYS A 392 11.01 11.18 20.62
CA LYS A 392 12.42 11.54 20.39
C LYS A 392 13.35 10.83 21.38
N GLY A 393 14.40 10.20 20.85
CA GLY A 393 15.41 9.48 21.63
C GLY A 393 14.98 8.09 22.14
N ARG A 394 13.74 7.65 21.89
CA ARG A 394 13.22 6.35 22.32
C ARG A 394 13.25 5.32 21.20
N GLY A 395 13.19 4.04 21.57
CA GLY A 395 13.04 2.95 20.60
C GLY A 395 14.31 2.58 19.86
N LYS A 396 15.50 2.97 20.33
CA LYS A 396 16.76 2.47 19.77
C LYS A 396 16.99 1.01 20.18
N VAL A 397 17.68 0.26 19.33
CA VAL A 397 18.21 -1.07 19.69
C VAL A 397 19.53 -0.92 20.45
N ARG A 398 19.97 -1.96 21.15
CA ARG A 398 21.20 -1.87 21.97
C ARG A 398 22.44 -1.58 21.13
N ASN A 399 22.55 -2.21 19.96
CA ASN A 399 23.57 -1.94 18.94
C ASN A 399 23.20 -2.64 17.62
N PHE A 400 23.95 -2.38 16.55
CA PHE A 400 23.65 -2.94 15.23
C PHE A 400 23.68 -4.49 15.21
N SER A 401 24.52 -5.13 16.02
CA SER A 401 24.62 -6.61 16.04
C SER A 401 23.42 -7.29 16.71
N THR A 402 22.65 -6.56 17.55
CA THR A 402 21.43 -7.07 18.18
C THR A 402 20.16 -6.74 17.40
N ALA A 403 20.23 -5.82 16.43
CA ALA A 403 19.07 -5.32 15.69
C ALA A 403 18.18 -6.44 15.13
N GLY A 404 18.78 -7.42 14.42
CA GLY A 404 18.05 -8.55 13.86
C GLY A 404 17.40 -9.47 14.89
N LYS A 405 18.09 -9.77 16.01
CA LYS A 405 17.50 -10.59 17.09
C LYS A 405 16.36 -9.86 17.80
N GLU A 406 16.53 -8.57 18.06
CA GLU A 406 15.48 -7.74 18.64
C GLU A 406 14.30 -7.59 17.68
N ASN A 407 14.54 -7.57 16.36
CA ASN A 407 13.48 -7.59 15.35
C ASN A 407 12.66 -8.87 15.41
N LEU A 408 13.31 -10.04 15.37
CA LEU A 408 12.61 -11.33 15.51
C LEU A 408 11.81 -11.42 16.81
N ARG A 409 12.36 -10.90 17.92
CA ARG A 409 11.63 -10.83 19.20
C ARG A 409 10.38 -9.96 19.10
N ARG A 410 10.47 -8.78 18.47
CA ARG A 410 9.29 -7.90 18.24
C ARG A 410 8.27 -8.56 17.33
N GLU A 411 8.69 -9.19 16.25
CA GLU A 411 7.79 -9.91 15.32
C GLU A 411 7.08 -11.06 16.03
N ALA A 412 7.82 -11.90 16.77
CA ALA A 412 7.25 -13.00 17.55
C ALA A 412 6.25 -12.52 18.61
N ILE A 413 6.50 -11.38 19.27
CA ILE A 413 5.52 -10.78 20.19
C ILE A 413 4.33 -10.28 19.38
N GLN A 414 4.53 -9.53 18.30
CA GLN A 414 3.45 -8.97 17.48
C GLN A 414 2.54 -10.04 16.85
N GLU A 415 3.08 -11.20 16.50
CA GLU A 415 2.30 -12.35 16.01
C GLU A 415 1.30 -12.85 17.05
N LYS A 416 1.61 -12.74 18.35
CA LYS A 416 0.66 -13.06 19.44
C LYS A 416 -0.59 -12.17 19.42
N LYS A 417 -0.53 -11.00 18.80
CA LYS A 417 -1.71 -10.13 18.64
C LYS A 417 -2.77 -10.75 17.74
N GLN A 418 -2.40 -11.69 16.88
CA GLN A 418 -3.30 -12.37 15.96
C GLN A 418 -3.64 -13.80 16.42
N THR A 419 -3.08 -14.28 17.54
CA THR A 419 -3.38 -15.62 18.03
C THR A 419 -4.76 -15.68 18.65
N GLN A 420 -5.33 -16.88 18.66
CA GLN A 420 -6.63 -17.08 19.31
C GLN A 420 -6.54 -16.78 20.81
N ASP A 421 -5.39 -17.00 21.46
CA ASP A 421 -5.20 -16.76 22.90
C ASP A 421 -5.46 -15.30 23.30
N PHE A 422 -4.93 -14.33 22.53
CA PHE A 422 -5.21 -12.92 22.79
C PHE A 422 -6.67 -12.56 22.49
N LEU A 423 -7.19 -13.03 21.34
CA LEU A 423 -8.56 -12.74 20.91
C LEU A 423 -9.63 -13.40 21.81
N GLN A 424 -9.27 -14.45 22.55
CA GLN A 424 -10.12 -15.11 23.55
C GLN A 424 -9.79 -14.67 24.98
N SER A 425 -8.87 -13.72 25.16
CA SER A 425 -8.58 -13.19 26.48
C SER A 425 -9.82 -12.47 27.05
N GLN A 426 -10.04 -12.62 28.37
CA GLN A 426 -11.19 -12.02 29.04
C GLN A 426 -11.29 -10.50 28.78
N ALA A 427 -10.15 -9.79 28.79
CA ALA A 427 -10.13 -8.35 28.56
C ALA A 427 -10.57 -7.97 27.13
N PHE A 428 -10.17 -8.76 26.12
CA PHE A 428 -10.58 -8.51 24.74
C PHE A 428 -12.05 -8.88 24.50
N LEU A 429 -12.52 -10.01 25.04
CA LEU A 429 -13.92 -10.41 24.95
C LEU A 429 -14.86 -9.42 25.67
N GLU A 430 -14.45 -8.93 26.84
CA GLU A 430 -15.17 -7.86 27.54
C GLU A 430 -15.19 -6.60 26.68
N ALA A 431 -14.06 -6.20 26.08
CA ALA A 431 -14.02 -5.05 25.19
C ALA A 431 -14.97 -5.21 23.97
N CYS A 432 -15.04 -6.40 23.37
CA CYS A 432 -16.01 -6.71 22.33
C CYS A 432 -17.45 -6.61 22.83
N HIS A 433 -17.78 -7.18 23.99
CA HIS A 433 -19.11 -7.08 24.58
C HIS A 433 -19.48 -5.62 24.87
N GLN A 434 -18.50 -4.82 25.29
CA GLN A 434 -18.63 -3.39 25.53
C GLN A 434 -18.57 -2.56 24.23
N GLY A 435 -18.49 -3.13 23.03
CA GLY A 435 -18.61 -2.36 21.80
C GLY A 435 -17.33 -1.67 21.30
N ILE A 436 -16.16 -2.29 21.48
CA ILE A 436 -14.91 -1.78 20.88
C ILE A 436 -15.01 -1.57 19.36
N GLU A 437 -15.86 -2.33 18.67
CA GLU A 437 -16.16 -2.19 17.24
C GLU A 437 -16.85 -0.87 16.87
N CYS A 438 -17.41 -0.15 17.84
CA CYS A 438 -17.98 1.18 17.62
C CYS A 438 -16.91 2.28 17.50
N LEU A 439 -15.64 1.97 17.76
CA LEU A 439 -14.53 2.89 17.55
C LEU A 439 -14.23 3.08 16.06
N SER A 440 -13.82 4.30 15.67
CA SER A 440 -13.43 4.58 14.29
C SER A 440 -12.28 3.67 13.85
N THR A 441 -12.43 3.09 12.66
CA THR A 441 -11.40 2.28 11.98
C THR A 441 -10.63 3.09 10.93
N GLU A 442 -11.05 4.32 10.66
CA GLU A 442 -10.42 5.20 9.68
C GLU A 442 -9.02 5.64 10.17
N PRO A 443 -7.99 5.54 9.31
CA PRO A 443 -6.62 5.87 9.69
C PRO A 443 -6.40 7.38 9.80
N ARG A 444 -5.61 7.78 10.80
CA ARG A 444 -5.08 9.15 10.97
C ARG A 444 -3.73 9.31 10.27
N GLU A 445 -3.10 10.48 10.48
CA GLU A 445 -1.77 10.85 9.95
C GLU A 445 -0.67 9.80 10.21
N ASP A 446 -0.76 9.05 11.30
CA ASP A 446 0.22 8.04 11.70
C ASP A 446 -0.20 6.61 11.35
N SER A 447 -1.18 6.47 10.45
CA SER A 447 -1.82 5.21 10.02
C SER A 447 -2.58 4.46 11.13
N SER A 448 -2.72 5.03 12.34
CA SER A 448 -3.52 4.43 13.41
C SER A 448 -4.96 4.96 13.40
N SER A 449 -5.90 4.12 13.82
CA SER A 449 -7.30 4.45 14.11
C SER A 449 -7.61 4.29 15.61
N GLN A 450 -8.76 4.81 16.08
CA GLN A 450 -9.22 4.61 17.46
C GLN A 450 -9.25 3.13 17.84
N TYR A 451 -9.86 2.32 16.97
CA TYR A 451 -9.91 0.88 17.13
C TYR A 451 -8.51 0.28 17.26
N SER A 452 -7.60 0.58 16.33
CA SER A 452 -6.26 -0.03 16.31
C SER A 452 -5.42 0.29 17.55
N ARG A 453 -5.57 1.50 18.12
CA ARG A 453 -4.88 1.92 19.34
C ARG A 453 -5.46 1.24 20.56
N GLU A 454 -6.78 1.10 20.65
CA GLU A 454 -7.37 0.36 21.77
C GLU A 454 -6.98 -1.11 21.75
N VAL A 455 -7.05 -1.76 20.58
CA VAL A 455 -6.56 -3.14 20.45
C VAL A 455 -5.09 -3.24 20.83
N GLN A 456 -4.27 -2.24 20.51
CA GLN A 456 -2.86 -2.19 20.95
C GLN A 456 -2.73 -2.06 22.48
N ARG A 457 -3.55 -1.24 23.14
CA ARG A 457 -3.55 -1.12 24.62
C ARG A 457 -3.94 -2.44 25.29
N LEU A 458 -5.03 -3.07 24.83
CA LEU A 458 -5.48 -4.37 25.33
C LEU A 458 -4.41 -5.43 25.13
N PHE A 459 -3.75 -5.43 23.97
CA PHE A 459 -2.66 -6.33 23.67
C PHE A 459 -1.47 -6.14 24.61
N LEU A 460 -1.00 -4.90 24.80
CA LEU A 460 0.09 -4.61 25.73
C LEU A 460 -0.26 -5.00 27.17
N ALA A 461 -1.48 -4.74 27.62
CA ALA A 461 -1.97 -5.13 28.94
C ALA A 461 -2.07 -6.65 29.12
N TRP A 462 -2.34 -7.40 28.05
CA TRP A 462 -2.39 -8.86 28.06
C TRP A 462 -0.99 -9.51 28.07
N LEU A 463 0.01 -8.86 27.49
CA LEU A 463 1.37 -9.40 27.44
C LEU A 463 1.98 -9.59 28.85
N PRO A 464 2.85 -10.60 29.03
CA PRO A 464 3.72 -10.71 30.20
C PRO A 464 4.54 -9.43 30.40
N GLU A 465 4.81 -9.09 31.66
CA GLU A 465 5.50 -7.83 32.04
C GLU A 465 6.83 -7.62 31.30
N GLU A 466 7.65 -8.67 31.15
CA GLU A 466 8.92 -8.58 30.41
C GLU A 466 8.72 -8.22 28.93
N GLU A 467 7.74 -8.85 28.27
CA GLU A 467 7.44 -8.60 26.86
C GLU A 467 6.80 -7.21 26.66
N ARG A 468 5.93 -6.81 27.58
CA ARG A 468 5.34 -5.46 27.59
C ARG A 468 6.43 -4.40 27.69
N HIS A 469 7.31 -4.49 28.69
CA HIS A 469 8.42 -3.54 28.84
C HIS A 469 9.36 -3.53 27.62
N PHE A 470 9.64 -4.70 27.04
CA PHE A 470 10.42 -4.77 25.81
C PHE A 470 9.75 -4.04 24.64
N MET A 471 8.43 -4.18 24.47
CA MET A 471 7.67 -3.48 23.42
C MET A 471 7.62 -1.97 23.67
N GLU A 472 7.33 -1.53 24.90
CA GLU A 472 7.30 -0.12 25.30
C GLU A 472 8.66 0.58 25.14
N ALA A 473 9.74 -0.10 25.52
CA ALA A 473 11.11 0.39 25.31
C ALA A 473 11.48 0.44 23.83
N SER A 474 10.85 -0.42 23.01
CA SER A 474 11.00 -0.43 21.57
C SER A 474 10.15 0.62 20.85
N GLU A 475 9.29 1.38 21.51
CA GLU A 475 8.54 2.43 20.82
C GLU A 475 9.39 3.66 20.50
N GLY A 476 9.22 4.23 19.30
CA GLY A 476 9.83 5.50 18.89
C GLY A 476 10.49 5.50 17.51
N LEU A 477 10.91 4.33 17.04
CA LEU A 477 11.48 4.10 15.71
C LEU A 477 10.83 2.87 15.07
N GLY A 478 10.64 2.91 13.75
CA GLY A 478 10.24 1.73 12.97
C GLY A 478 11.32 0.65 12.92
N ASN A 479 10.96 -0.59 12.53
CA ASN A 479 11.89 -1.72 12.55
C ASN A 479 13.16 -1.49 11.72
N SER A 480 13.03 -1.01 10.47
CA SER A 480 14.21 -0.65 9.66
C SER A 480 14.99 0.52 10.26
N GLN A 481 14.30 1.55 10.77
CA GLN A 481 14.94 2.74 11.34
C GLN A 481 15.83 2.42 12.54
N LYS A 482 15.43 1.45 13.37
CA LYS A 482 16.25 0.98 14.49
C LYS A 482 17.62 0.52 14.03
N ALA A 483 17.67 -0.22 12.93
CA ALA A 483 18.92 -0.69 12.35
C ALA A 483 19.69 0.45 11.67
N GLU A 484 19.02 1.36 10.96
CA GLU A 484 19.61 2.59 10.39
C GLU A 484 20.36 3.39 11.46
N VAL A 485 19.68 3.71 12.56
CA VAL A 485 20.24 4.49 13.68
C VAL A 485 21.40 3.75 14.34
N ALA A 486 21.24 2.46 14.62
CA ALA A 486 22.31 1.68 15.23
C ALA A 486 23.54 1.51 14.32
N TRP A 487 23.35 1.56 12.99
CA TRP A 487 24.44 1.57 12.02
C TRP A 487 25.19 2.91 12.01
N LEU A 488 24.46 4.04 12.03
CA LEU A 488 25.06 5.38 12.15
C LEU A 488 25.91 5.48 13.43
N GLU A 489 25.36 5.03 14.57
CA GLU A 489 26.08 4.99 15.85
C GLU A 489 27.32 4.09 15.76
N ARG A 490 27.21 2.92 15.11
CA ARG A 490 28.35 2.01 14.91
C ARG A 490 29.46 2.64 14.06
N LYS A 491 29.12 3.44 13.04
CA LYS A 491 30.10 4.14 12.19
C LYS A 491 30.69 5.39 12.86
N GLY A 492 30.09 5.85 13.96
CA GLY A 492 30.48 7.10 14.62
C GLY A 492 29.99 8.34 13.87
N TYR A 493 28.93 8.20 13.07
CA TYR A 493 28.35 9.29 12.29
C TYR A 493 27.39 10.10 13.16
N ALA A 494 27.67 11.40 13.32
CA ALA A 494 26.84 12.30 14.09
C ALA A 494 25.52 12.60 13.37
N TYR A 495 24.41 12.61 14.11
CA TYR A 495 23.11 12.98 13.58
C TYR A 495 22.28 13.72 14.65
N THR A 496 21.33 14.53 14.18
CA THR A 496 20.36 15.24 15.01
C THR A 496 19.08 14.42 15.10
N GLU A 497 18.62 14.17 16.32
CA GLU A 497 17.33 13.54 16.58
C GLU A 497 16.19 14.56 16.46
N VAL A 498 15.24 14.29 15.57
CA VAL A 498 14.13 15.19 15.25
C VAL A 498 12.80 14.48 15.53
N ASP A 499 11.85 15.21 16.12
CA ASP A 499 10.49 14.71 16.28
C ASP A 499 9.70 14.98 14.98
N ILE A 500 9.03 13.97 14.44
CA ILE A 500 8.20 14.11 13.22
C ILE A 500 7.13 15.18 13.34
N PHE A 501 6.70 15.53 14.55
CA PHE A 501 5.76 16.62 14.78
C PHE A 501 6.20 17.95 14.14
N GLN A 502 7.51 18.20 14.03
CA GLN A 502 8.03 19.41 13.36
C GLN A 502 7.70 19.45 11.85
N TRP A 503 7.41 18.30 11.25
CA TRP A 503 7.07 18.18 9.83
C TRP A 503 5.55 18.18 9.58
N LEU A 504 4.76 17.87 10.60
CA LEU A 504 3.30 17.75 10.50
C LEU A 504 2.59 19.11 10.67
N GLN A 505 3.33 20.14 11.10
CA GLN A 505 2.87 21.55 11.17
C GLN A 505 2.94 22.20 9.80
#